data_AF-A0A519KUZ7-F1
#
_entry.id   AF-A0A519KUZ7-F1
#
_cell.length_a   1.000
_cell.length_b   1.000
_cell.length_c   1.000
_cell.angle_alpha   90.00
_cell.angle_beta   90.00
_cell.angle_gamma   90.00
#
_symmetry.space_group_name_H-M   'P 1'
#
loop_
_entity.id
_entity.type
_entity.pdbx_description
1 polymer ?
#
loop_
_entity_poly.entity_id
_entity_poly.type
_entity_poly.pdbx_seq_one_letter_code
_entity_poly.pdbx_strand_id
1 'polypeptide(L)' 'MRVLITGSSGFIGKALTEALLRHGHEVCGFSRHAQPSTITGDLLDPATI' A
#
# COMPACT_ATOMS: atom_id res chain seq x y z
N MET A 1 11.18 8.71 3.80
CA MET A 1 10.57 7.98 4.94
C MET A 1 9.97 6.68 4.43
N ARG A 2 9.70 5.70 5.30
CA ARG A 2 9.06 4.43 4.93
C ARG A 2 7.58 4.50 5.27
N VAL A 3 6.71 4.22 4.30
CA VAL A 3 5.25 4.37 4.42
C VAL A 3 4.55 3.10 3.98
N LEU A 4 3.67 2.56 4.83
CA LEU A 4 2.74 1.49 4.49
C LEU A 4 1.38 2.08 4.11
N ILE A 5 0.82 1.70 2.97
CA ILE A 5 -0.50 2.19 2.51
C ILE A 5 -1.49 1.03 2.45
N THR A 6 -2.49 1.07 3.31
CA THR A 6 -3.63 0.15 3.26
C THR A 6 -4.58 0.51 2.12
N GLY A 7 -5.17 -0.50 1.47
CA GLY A 7 -6.01 -0.27 0.30
C GLY A 7 -5.23 0.31 -0.88
N SER A 8 -3.93 0.01 -0.97
CA SER A 8 -3.01 0.52 -2.01
C SER A 8 -3.50 0.25 -3.44
N SER A 9 -4.24 -0.83 -3.65
CA SER A 9 -4.83 -1.20 -4.93
C SER A 9 -6.02 -0.33 -5.37
N GLY A 10 -6.58 0.48 -4.46
CA GLY A 10 -7.78 1.29 -4.69
C GLY A 10 -7.50 2.63 -5.39
N PHE A 11 -8.58 3.38 -5.67
CA PHE A 11 -8.50 4.68 -6.34
C PHE A 11 -7.56 5.66 -5.62
N ILE A 12 -7.80 5.86 -4.31
CA ILE A 12 -6.99 6.76 -3.48
C ILE A 12 -5.59 6.17 -3.23
N GLY A 13 -5.52 4.87 -2.92
CA GLY A 13 -4.25 4.19 -2.61
C GLY A 13 -3.22 4.32 -3.73
N LYS A 14 -3.65 4.14 -4.98
CA LYS A 14 -2.78 4.33 -6.16
C LYS A 14 -2.31 5.78 -6.30
N ALA A 15 -3.23 6.74 -6.24
CA ALA A 15 -2.88 8.16 -6.36
C ALA A 15 -1.92 8.63 -5.25
N LEU A 16 -2.15 8.17 -4.02
CA LEU A 16 -1.31 8.47 -2.87
C LEU A 16 0.08 7.83 -2.99
N THR A 17 0.15 6.57 -3.44
CA THR A 17 1.42 5.86 -3.68
C THR A 17 2.30 6.65 -4.64
N GLU A 18 1.73 7.03 -5.80
CA GLU A 18 2.41 7.84 -6.81
C GLU A 18 2.88 9.19 -6.26
N ALA A 19 2.04 9.86 -5.46
CA ALA A 19 2.39 11.13 -4.85
C ALA A 19 3.57 11.00 -3.87
N LEU A 20 3.56 9.98 -3.00
CA LEU A 20 4.59 9.77 -1.99
C LEU A 20 5.92 9.33 -2.63
N LEU A 21 5.88 8.47 -3.64
CA LEU A 21 7.07 8.09 -4.41
C LEU A 21 7.73 9.31 -5.06
N ARG A 22 6.95 10.21 -5.68
CA ARG A 22 7.47 11.46 -6.26
C ARG A 22 8.14 12.38 -5.23
N HIS A 23 7.75 12.30 -3.96
CA HIS A 23 8.38 13.06 -2.87
C HIS A 23 9.59 12.33 -2.25
N GLY A 24 10.07 11.24 -2.86
CA GLY A 24 11.25 10.50 -2.40
C GLY A 24 11.00 9.62 -1.19
N HIS A 25 9.76 9.19 -0.97
CA HIS A 25 9.43 8.22 0.07
C HIS A 25 9.55 6.78 -0.44
N GLU A 26 9.94 5.87 0.46
CA GLU A 26 9.87 4.42 0.23
C GLU A 26 8.46 3.97 0.62
N VAL A 27 7.71 3.42 -0.34
CA VAL A 27 6.29 3.09 -0.16
C VAL A 27 6.08 1.60 -0.34
N CYS A 28 5.37 0.99 0.60
CA CYS A 28 4.89 -0.39 0.52
C CYS A 28 3.35 -0.39 0.55
N GLY A 29 2.72 -1.10 -0.37
CA GLY A 29 1.28 -1.28 -0.37
C GLY A 29 0.83 -2.42 0.55
N PHE A 30 -0.42 -2.36 1.02
CA PHE A 30 -1.13 -3.46 1.66
C PHE A 30 -2.55 -3.55 1.09
N SER A 31 -2.90 -4.69 0.48
CA SER A 31 -4.24 -4.88 -0.06
C SER A 31 -4.60 -6.35 -0.25
N ARG A 32 -5.90 -6.65 -0.41
CA ARG A 32 -6.38 -8.02 -0.68
C ARG A 32 -5.98 -8.56 -2.06
N HIS A 33 -5.57 -7.70 -2.99
CA HIS A 33 -5.19 -8.09 -4.35
C HIS A 33 -3.69 -7.94 -4.55
N ALA A 34 -3.04 -8.98 -5.06
CA ALA A 34 -1.62 -8.95 -5.36
C ALA A 34 -1.28 -7.89 -6.41
N GLN A 35 -0.28 -7.06 -6.13
CA GLN A 35 0.30 -6.04 -7.02
C GLN A 35 1.80 -5.91 -6.75
N PRO A 36 2.60 -5.36 -7.69
CA PRO A 36 4.01 -5.05 -7.43
C PRO A 36 4.17 -4.21 -6.16
N SER A 37 5.18 -4.53 -5.35
CA SER A 37 5.52 -3.79 -4.11
C SER A 37 4.36 -3.68 -3.10
N THR A 38 3.42 -4.65 -3.12
CA THR A 38 2.28 -4.72 -2.20
C THR A 38 2.28 -6.03 -1.43
N ILE A 39 2.19 -5.95 -0.11
CA ILE A 39 1.89 -7.07 0.77
C ILE A 39 0.41 -7.43 0.59
N THR A 40 0.12 -8.72 0.37
CA THR A 40 -1.25 -9.20 0.28
C THR A 40 -1.77 -9.57 1.66
N GLY A 41 -2.92 -9.01 2.05
CA GLY A 41 -3.57 -9.29 3.33
C GLY A 41 -4.92 -8.60 3.47
N ASP A 42 -5.58 -8.85 4.60
CA ASP A 42 -6.89 -8.28 4.92
C ASP A 42 -6.82 -7.52 6.26
N LEU A 43 -7.29 -6.27 6.26
CA LEU A 43 -7.33 -5.47 7.48
C LEU A 43 -8.26 -6.05 8.56
N LEU A 44 -9.21 -6.91 8.15
CA LEU A 44 -10.09 -7.61 9.08
C LEU A 44 -9.48 -8.89 9.65
N ASP A 45 -8.30 -9.31 9.16
CA ASP A 45 -7.53 -10.44 9.69
C ASP A 45 -6.23 -9.94 10.34
N PRO A 46 -6.18 -9.83 11.68
CA PRO A 46 -5.01 -9.35 12.42
C PRO A 46 -3.75 -10.18 12.20
N ALA A 47 -3.86 -11.43 11.76
CA ALA A 47 -2.69 -12.27 11.47
C ALA A 47 -1.92 -11.82 10.22
N THR A 48 -2.50 -10.89 9.43
CA THR A 48 -1.94 -10.43 8.15
C THR A 48 -1.37 -9.01 8.20
N ILE A 49 -1.45 -8.31 9.35
CA ILE A 49 -1.01 -6.91 9.53
C ILE A 49 0.35 -6.84 10.23
#